data_AF-F5YQ78-F1
#
_entry.id   AF-F5YQ78-F1
#
_cell.length_a   1.000
_cell.length_b   1.000
_cell.length_c   1.000
_cell.angle_alpha   90.00
_cell.angle_beta   90.00
_cell.angle_gamma   90.00
#
_symmetry.space_group_name_H-M   'P 1'
#
loop_
_entity.id
_entity.type
_entity.pdbx_description
1 polymer ?
#
loop_
_entity_poly.entity_id
_entity_poly.type
_entity_poly.pdbx_seq_one_letter_code
_entity_poly.pdbx_strand_id
1 'polypeptide(L)'
;MPLLQVRDCPQELYETISQVAKIENRSISQQTIVLLKNALNLTQERKLRRKSVLQRIKNLNLKDVDTFPDPGKLIREDRDR
;
A
#
# COMPACT_ATOMS: atom_id res chain seq x y z
N MET A 1 -20.24 -10.88 -6.32
CA MET A 1 -19.07 -11.07 -5.43
C MET A 1 -19.51 -11.86 -4.21
N PRO A 2 -18.68 -12.75 -3.64
CA PRO A 2 -19.05 -13.46 -2.42
C PRO A 2 -19.21 -12.48 -1.26
N LEU A 3 -20.29 -12.64 -0.48
CA LEU A 3 -20.57 -11.86 0.71
C LEU A 3 -20.11 -12.64 1.94
N LEU A 4 -19.27 -12.03 2.77
CA LEU A 4 -18.89 -12.56 4.07
C LEU A 4 -19.59 -11.74 5.16
N GLN A 5 -20.46 -12.39 5.93
CA GLN A 5 -21.13 -11.79 7.08
C GLN A 5 -20.64 -12.46 8.36
N VAL A 6 -20.16 -11.65 9.30
CA VAL A 6 -19.78 -12.11 10.65
C VAL A 6 -20.98 -11.88 11.57
N ARG A 7 -21.50 -12.95 12.18
CA ARG A 7 -22.54 -12.86 13.21
C ARG A 7 -21.91 -12.74 14.59
N ASP A 8 -22.62 -12.07 15.50
CA ASP A 8 -22.22 -11.90 16.90
C ASP A 8 -20.82 -11.30 17.07
N CYS A 9 -20.48 -10.31 16.22
CA CYS A 9 -19.21 -9.61 16.31
C CYS A 9 -19.12 -8.86 17.65
N PRO A 10 -18.08 -9.10 18.46
CA PRO A 10 -17.89 -8.36 19.70
C PRO A 10 -17.85 -6.85 19.43
N GLN A 11 -18.56 -6.08 20.26
CA GLN A 11 -18.68 -4.63 20.08
C GLN A 11 -17.29 -3.95 20.03
N GLU A 12 -16.39 -4.33 20.94
CA GLU A 12 -15.02 -3.83 20.99
C GLU A 12 -14.27 -4.05 19.67
N LEU A 13 -14.44 -5.22 19.04
CA LEU A 13 -13.79 -5.55 17.78
C LEU A 13 -14.33 -4.67 16.64
N TYR A 14 -15.65 -4.52 16.57
CA TYR A 14 -16.28 -3.66 15.57
C TYR A 14 -15.82 -2.20 15.70
N GLU A 15 -15.78 -1.68 16.93
CA GLU A 15 -15.32 -0.32 17.22
C GLU A 15 -13.86 -0.12 16.85
N THR A 16 -13.00 -1.09 17.18
CA THR A 16 -11.57 -1.06 16.83
C THR A 16 -11.38 -1.00 15.31
N ILE A 17 -12.07 -1.87 14.55
CA ILE A 17 -12.00 -1.86 13.08
C ILE A 17 -12.49 -0.52 12.53
N SER A 18 -13.58 0.01 13.07
CA SER A 18 -14.17 1.30 12.68
C SER A 18 -13.21 2.47 12.90
N GLN A 19 -12.54 2.52 14.05
CA GLN A 19 -11.54 3.55 14.36
C GLN A 19 -10.36 3.49 13.39
N VAL A 20 -9.79 2.30 13.16
CA VAL A 20 -8.69 2.13 12.20
C VAL A 20 -9.12 2.52 10.78
N ALA A 21 -10.34 2.15 10.37
CA ALA A 21 -10.88 2.52 9.07
C ALA A 21 -10.96 4.04 8.89
N LYS A 22 -11.40 4.78 9.93
CA LYS A 22 -11.42 6.25 9.93
C LYS A 22 -10.01 6.84 9.79
N ILE A 23 -9.04 6.37 10.57
CA ILE A 23 -7.65 6.85 10.51
C ILE A 23 -7.06 6.64 9.12
N GLU A 24 -7.33 5.49 8.51
CA GLU A 24 -6.83 5.12 7.19
C GLU A 24 -7.65 5.72 6.02
N ASN A 25 -8.70 6.51 6.32
CA ASN A 25 -9.65 7.06 5.33
C ASN A 25 -10.25 5.97 4.41
N ARG A 26 -10.68 4.86 5.00
CA ARG A 26 -11.31 3.72 4.31
C ARG A 26 -12.68 3.40 4.88
N SER A 27 -13.52 2.71 4.10
CA SER A 27 -14.72 2.10 4.65
C SER A 27 -14.37 0.92 5.57
N ILE A 28 -15.26 0.61 6.53
CA ILE A 28 -15.09 -0.55 7.43
C ILE A 28 -14.88 -1.84 6.60
N SER A 29 -15.70 -2.07 5.58
CA SER A 29 -15.58 -3.24 4.72
C SER A 29 -14.21 -3.34 4.03
N GLN A 30 -13.67 -2.21 3.55
CA GLN A 30 -12.34 -2.17 2.96
C GLN A 30 -11.26 -2.47 4.00
N GLN A 31 -11.36 -1.89 5.19
CA GLN A 31 -10.39 -2.13 6.26
C GLN A 31 -10.42 -3.59 6.72
N THR A 32 -11.60 -4.20 6.85
CA THR A 32 -11.75 -5.64 7.13
C THR A 32 -11.03 -6.50 6.09
N ILE A 33 -11.18 -6.19 4.80
CA ILE A 33 -10.48 -6.93 3.74
C ILE A 33 -8.96 -6.79 3.88
N VAL A 34 -8.46 -5.60 4.21
CA VAL A 34 -7.01 -5.37 4.42
C VAL A 34 -6.50 -6.19 5.60
N LEU A 35 -7.22 -6.18 6.73
CA LEU A 35 -6.87 -6.94 7.92
C LEU A 35 -6.85 -8.45 7.64
N LEU A 36 -7.88 -8.97 6.96
CA LEU A 36 -7.92 -10.38 6.56
C LEU A 36 -6.77 -10.76 5.61
N LYS A 37 -6.46 -9.92 4.62
CA LYS A 37 -5.32 -10.15 3.72
C LYS A 37 -3.99 -10.18 4.48
N ASN A 38 -3.83 -9.33 5.48
CA ASN A 38 -2.62 -9.32 6.30
C ASN A 38 -2.54 -10.54 7.22
N ALA A 39 -3.63 -10.91 7.90
CA ALA A 39 -3.70 -12.07 8.77
C ALA A 39 -3.43 -13.38 8.00
N LEU A 40 -3.94 -13.48 6.77
CA LEU A 40 -3.72 -14.61 5.87
C LEU A 40 -2.39 -14.51 5.09
N ASN A 41 -1.53 -13.54 5.41
CA ASN A 41 -0.25 -13.31 4.73
C ASN A 41 -0.34 -13.12 3.21
N LEU A 42 -1.52 -12.76 2.67
CA LEU A 42 -1.75 -12.53 1.25
C LEU A 42 -1.08 -11.23 0.74
N THR A 43 -0.56 -10.40 1.64
CA THR A 43 0.24 -9.21 1.30
C THR A 43 1.75 -9.50 1.17
N GLN A 44 2.21 -10.71 1.52
CA GLN A 44 3.60 -11.15 1.33
C GLN A 44 4.04 -10.96 -0.13
N GLU A 45 3.20 -11.36 -1.08
CA GLU A 45 3.51 -11.28 -2.51
C GLU A 45 3.75 -9.83 -2.98
N ARG A 46 3.00 -8.86 -2.44
CA ARG A 46 3.21 -7.43 -2.72
C ARG A 46 4.53 -6.92 -2.12
N LYS A 47 4.84 -7.29 -0.88
CA LYS A 47 6.11 -6.91 -0.23
C LYS A 47 7.31 -7.52 -0.97
N LEU A 48 7.22 -8.80 -1.31
CA LEU A 48 8.24 -9.52 -2.07
C LEU A 48 8.42 -8.94 -3.48
N ARG A 49 7.33 -8.66 -4.19
CA ARG A 49 7.36 -7.98 -5.49
C ARG A 49 7.99 -6.59 -5.41
N ARG A 50 7.63 -5.80 -4.40
CA ARG A 50 8.23 -4.46 -4.22
C ARG A 50 9.71 -4.55 -3.90
N LYS A 51 10.11 -5.53 -3.08
CA LYS A 51 11.52 -5.81 -2.76
C LYS A 51 12.30 -6.26 -4.00
N SER A 52 11.72 -7.11 -4.85
CA SER A 52 12.40 -7.55 -6.09
C SER A 52 12.57 -6.41 -7.10
N VAL A 53 11.59 -5.51 -7.23
CA VAL A 53 11.72 -4.30 -8.05
C VAL A 53 12.84 -3.41 -7.54
N LEU A 54 12.90 -3.14 -6.23
CA LEU A 54 13.98 -2.32 -5.64
C LEU A 54 15.36 -2.95 -5.81
N GLN A 55 15.47 -4.27 -5.65
CA GLN A 55 16.72 -5.00 -5.91
C GLN A 55 17.13 -4.90 -7.38
N ARG A 56 16.16 -5.03 -8.30
CA ARG A 56 16.42 -4.86 -9.73
C ARG A 56 16.91 -3.45 -10.05
N ILE A 57 16.30 -2.42 -9.46
CA ILE A 57 16.73 -1.02 -9.63
C ILE A 57 18.15 -0.83 -9.08
N LYS A 58 18.45 -1.35 -7.89
CA LYS A 58 19.79 -1.27 -7.30
C LYS A 58 20.85 -1.92 -8.19
N ASN A 59 20.49 -3.00 -8.88
CA ASN A 59 21.39 -3.73 -9.76
C ASN A 59 21.54 -3.08 -11.15
N LEU A 60 20.82 -2.00 -11.48
CA LEU A 60 20.92 -1.36 -12.79
C LEU A 60 22.26 -0.66 -13.04
N ASN A 61 23.15 -0.54 -12.04
CA ASN A 61 24.49 0.05 -12.16
C ASN A 61 24.52 1.26 -13.11
N LEU A 62 23.60 2.21 -12.86
CA LEU A 62 23.48 3.41 -13.65
C LEU A 62 24.80 4.20 -13.52
N LYS A 63 25.38 4.56 -14.65
CA LYS A 63 26.54 5.45 -14.71
C LYS A 63 26.07 6.89 -14.61
N ASP A 64 26.93 7.76 -14.08
CA ASP A 64 26.72 9.21 -14.11
C ASP A 64 25.45 9.69 -13.37
N VAL A 65 25.07 8.98 -12.29
CA VAL A 65 23.90 9.30 -11.44
C VAL A 65 23.97 10.71 -10.87
N ASP A 66 25.17 11.19 -10.55
CA ASP A 66 25.38 12.53 -9.97
C ASP A 66 25.07 13.67 -10.96
N THR A 67 25.00 13.34 -12.26
CA THR A 67 24.65 14.28 -13.34
C THR A 67 23.15 14.35 -13.59
N PHE A 68 22.35 13.52 -12.90
CA PHE A 68 20.91 13.50 -13.15
C PHE A 68 20.28 14.79 -12.61
N PRO A 69 19.37 15.42 -13.39
CA PRO A 69 18.65 16.58 -12.92
C PRO A 69 17.76 16.22 -11.73
N ASP A 70 17.59 17.18 -10.82
CA ASP A 70 16.71 17.04 -9.66
C ASP A 70 15.31 16.58 -10.12
N PRO A 71 14.77 15.46 -9.59
CA PRO A 71 13.43 14.97 -9.92
C PRO A 71 12.35 16.05 -9.77
N GLY A 72 12.52 16.98 -8.82
CA GLY A 72 11.59 18.10 -8.63
C GLY A 72 11.54 19.08 -9.80
N LYS A 73 12.66 19.28 -10.52
CA LYS A 73 12.71 20.11 -11.73
C LYS A 73 11.97 19.44 -12.89
N LEU A 74 12.17 18.15 -13.09
CA LEU A 74 11.52 17.39 -14.16
C LEU A 74 9.98 17.40 -14.02
N ILE A 75 9.47 17.24 -12.80
CA ILE A 75 8.02 17.26 -12.54
C ILE A 75 7.42 18.66 -12.79
N ARG A 76 8.17 19.74 -12.53
CA ARG A 76 7.71 21.11 -12.81
C ARG A 76 7.66 21.37 -14.31
N GLU A 77 8.73 21.03 -15.04
CA GLU A 77 8.79 21.19 -16.50
C GLU A 77 7.63 20.47 -17.21
N ASP A 78 7.24 19.28 -16.75
CA ASP A 78 6.14 18.52 -17.34
C ASP A 78 4.74 19.07 -16.97
N ARG A 79 4.62 19.81 -15.87
CA ARG A 79 3.36 20.47 -15.45
C ARG A 79 3.12 21.82 -16.12
N ASP A 80 4.19 22.50 -16.53
CA ASP A 80 4.13 23.81 -17.19
C ASP A 80 4.01 23.71 -18.72
N ARG A 81 3.83 22.48 -19.24
CA ARG A 81 3.72 22.14 -20.66
C ARG A 81 2.28 21.91 -21.09
#